data_AF-A0A7W4UE94-F1
#
_entry.id   AF-A0A7W4UE94-F1
#
_cell.length_a   1.000
_cell.length_b   1.000
_cell.length_c   1.000
_cell.angle_alpha   90.00
_cell.angle_beta   90.00
_cell.angle_gamma   90.00
#
_symmetry.space_group_name_H-M   'P 1'
#
loop_
_entity.id
_entity.type
_entity.pdbx_description
1 polymer ?
#
loop_
_entity_poly.entity_id
_entity_poly.type
_entity_poly.pdbx_seq_one_letter_code
_entity_poly.pdbx_strand_id
1 'polypeptide(L)'
;MTTTTSRTATRAPANVGRSRLTLVAAPGPSAPWDDDRARRRQRNALAEVATGPPDATTDGLAGPAGRPGLDAHRATRDDSERREWVRRVLGVTVAVHARGPAAHTPDADGAVRSMFAELSAVERLVGTDRPGSQLSRLAGGDLALAEAHPVLRELHELCVAAHVRTDGSVDAWAGQDGPEGVFAPGGLVTTWALERAARHLADVAGAAFAVEAGGDLLLRGPQQAGGTAAPSPRGAARPATGSAGGDLGTPGDLGGLSTDDDDATRASGDVEPWRVEIEHPRDRRLVLATLPVREGGVATAVAAGDASVVDLRSGLPEPTVLAATVVGPSLVWSDVWARAAVARGTSAVEWVATLRGTRGLLVLADGTVHRWHTPG
;
A
#
# COMPACT_ATOMS: atom_id res chain seq x y z
N MET A 1 52.16 23.04 3.64
CA MET A 1 51.50 22.36 4.77
C MET A 1 50.02 22.67 4.68
N THR A 2 49.25 21.79 4.07
CA THR A 2 47.79 21.89 3.92
C THR A 2 47.21 20.57 4.38
N THR A 3 46.53 20.60 5.52
CA THR A 3 45.96 19.44 6.21
C THR A 3 44.61 19.09 5.57
N THR A 4 44.59 18.04 4.75
CA THR A 4 43.36 17.42 4.25
C THR A 4 42.75 16.60 5.37
N THR A 5 41.61 17.04 5.90
CA THR A 5 40.83 16.29 6.89
C THR A 5 39.94 15.30 6.16
N SER A 6 40.37 14.04 6.06
CA SER A 6 39.56 12.94 5.53
C SER A 6 38.39 12.67 6.49
N ARG A 7 37.16 12.96 6.04
CA ARG A 7 35.94 12.59 6.73
C ARG A 7 35.66 11.11 6.46
N THR A 8 36.03 10.26 7.42
CA THR A 8 35.77 8.81 7.40
C THR A 8 34.26 8.59 7.33
N ALA A 9 33.78 8.03 6.21
CA ALA A 9 32.40 7.59 6.07
C ALA A 9 32.19 6.38 6.99
N THR A 10 31.55 6.59 8.13
CA THR A 10 31.13 5.52 9.02
C THR A 10 30.08 4.69 8.29
N ARG A 11 30.46 3.46 7.93
CA ARG A 11 29.60 2.45 7.31
C ARG A 11 28.41 2.16 8.24
N ALA A 12 27.21 2.48 7.78
CA ALA A 12 25.97 2.16 8.48
C ALA A 12 25.87 0.65 8.77
N PRO A 13 25.37 0.23 9.94
CA PRO A 13 25.27 -1.18 10.31
C PRO A 13 24.33 -1.93 9.35
N ALA A 14 24.78 -3.10 8.91
CA ALA A 14 24.22 -3.88 7.80
C ALA A 14 22.92 -4.65 8.13
N ASN A 15 22.04 -4.16 9.01
CA ASN A 15 20.80 -4.88 9.36
C ASN A 15 19.69 -3.95 9.90
N VAL A 16 19.43 -2.81 9.24
CA VAL A 16 18.13 -2.16 9.42
C VAL A 16 17.12 -2.92 8.56
N GLY A 17 16.31 -3.75 9.19
CA GLY A 17 15.23 -4.47 8.53
C GLY A 17 14.32 -3.47 7.82
N ARG A 18 13.98 -3.74 6.56
CA ARG A 18 12.86 -3.03 5.94
C ARG A 18 11.58 -3.49 6.64
N SER A 19 10.77 -2.56 7.17
CA SER A 19 9.35 -2.82 7.45
C SER A 19 8.71 -3.39 6.19
N ARG A 20 7.90 -4.44 6.33
CA ARG A 20 7.11 -4.99 5.24
C ARG A 20 5.64 -4.90 5.60
N LEU A 21 4.80 -4.67 4.60
CA LEU A 21 3.37 -4.92 4.71
C LEU A 21 3.11 -6.37 4.30
N THR A 22 2.44 -7.11 5.17
CA THR A 22 2.06 -8.50 4.88
C THR A 22 0.55 -8.57 4.69
N LEU A 23 0.13 -9.08 3.53
CA LEU A 23 -1.26 -9.34 3.23
C LEU A 23 -1.69 -10.65 3.89
N VAL A 24 -2.65 -10.58 4.82
CA VAL A 24 -3.17 -11.75 5.51
C VAL A 24 -4.54 -12.15 4.96
N ALA A 25 -4.65 -13.43 4.61
CA ALA A 25 -5.93 -14.09 4.44
C ALA A 25 -6.51 -14.32 5.84
N ALA A 26 -7.51 -13.55 6.26
CA ALA A 26 -8.10 -13.77 7.58
C ALA A 26 -9.62 -13.55 7.58
N PRO A 27 -10.36 -14.39 8.33
CA PRO A 27 -11.82 -14.35 8.40
C PRO A 27 -12.34 -13.30 9.39
N GLY A 28 -13.49 -12.71 9.07
CA GLY A 28 -14.38 -12.02 10.00
C GLY A 28 -14.20 -10.50 10.12
N PRO A 29 -15.27 -9.78 10.52
CA PRO A 29 -15.24 -8.34 10.72
C PRO A 29 -14.29 -8.02 11.89
N SER A 30 -13.24 -7.27 11.60
CA SER A 30 -12.38 -6.68 12.64
C SER A 30 -12.60 -5.19 12.72
N ALA A 31 -12.59 -4.66 13.94
CA ALA A 31 -12.54 -3.23 14.18
C ALA A 31 -11.37 -2.62 13.39
N PRO A 32 -11.51 -1.37 12.90
CA PRO A 32 -10.35 -0.64 12.39
C PRO A 32 -9.32 -0.60 13.53
N TRP A 33 -8.15 -1.17 13.26
CA TRP A 33 -7.10 -1.48 14.24
C TRP A 33 -7.45 -2.67 15.16
N ASP A 34 -7.04 -3.90 14.79
CA ASP A 34 -7.07 -5.07 15.69
C ASP A 34 -5.92 -4.98 16.71
N ASP A 35 -5.96 -3.90 17.50
CA ASP A 35 -4.91 -3.48 18.38
C ASP A 35 -4.68 -4.47 19.53
N ASP A 36 -5.69 -5.26 19.89
CA ASP A 36 -5.67 -6.05 21.11
C ASP A 36 -4.74 -7.27 20.98
N ARG A 37 -4.72 -7.87 19.78
CA ARG A 37 -3.75 -8.90 19.40
C ARG A 37 -2.36 -8.29 19.17
N ALA A 38 -2.27 -7.12 18.54
CA ALA A 38 -0.99 -6.42 18.30
C ALA A 38 -0.32 -5.99 19.63
N ARG A 39 -1.08 -5.37 20.54
CA ARG A 39 -0.65 -4.99 21.90
C ARG A 39 -0.22 -6.21 22.71
N ARG A 40 -0.93 -7.34 22.62
CA ARG A 40 -0.52 -8.60 23.28
C ARG A 40 0.82 -9.12 22.75
N ARG A 41 1.01 -9.16 21.42
CA ARG A 41 2.28 -9.59 20.80
C ARG A 41 3.43 -8.64 21.12
N GLN A 42 3.19 -7.33 21.04
CA GLN A 42 4.18 -6.31 21.39
C GLN A 42 4.56 -6.39 22.86
N ARG A 43 3.59 -6.53 23.77
CA ARG A 43 3.86 -6.71 25.21
C ARG A 43 4.65 -7.98 25.49
N ASN A 44 4.29 -9.10 24.87
CA ASN A 44 5.00 -10.37 25.07
C ASN A 44 6.44 -10.30 24.54
N ALA A 45 6.66 -9.67 23.38
CA ALA A 45 8.01 -9.48 22.85
C ALA A 45 8.85 -8.50 23.68
N LEU A 46 8.26 -7.40 24.15
CA LEU A 46 8.93 -6.47 25.06
C LEU A 46 9.25 -7.14 26.41
N ALA A 47 8.38 -8.06 26.88
CA ALA A 47 8.63 -8.86 28.09
C ALA A 47 9.76 -9.88 27.88
N GLU A 48 9.85 -10.53 26.72
CA GLU A 48 10.95 -11.44 26.36
C GLU A 48 12.30 -10.71 26.28
N VAL A 49 12.31 -9.44 25.86
CA VAL A 49 13.52 -8.59 25.85
C VAL A 49 13.88 -8.10 27.27
N ALA A 50 12.89 -7.88 28.15
CA ALA A 50 13.11 -7.48 29.53
C ALA A 50 13.61 -8.63 30.43
N THR A 51 13.26 -9.88 30.10
CA THR A 51 13.88 -11.06 30.69
C THR A 51 15.16 -11.38 29.93
N GLY A 52 16.28 -10.78 30.35
CA GLY A 52 17.61 -11.16 29.83
C GLY A 52 17.83 -12.69 29.88
N PRO A 53 18.70 -13.24 29.01
CA PRO A 53 18.89 -14.69 28.95
C PRO A 53 19.32 -15.20 30.33
N PRO A 54 18.76 -16.32 30.85
CA PRO A 54 19.31 -16.93 32.05
C PRO A 54 20.73 -17.41 31.74
N ASP A 55 21.66 -17.12 32.65
CA ASP A 55 23.04 -17.61 32.63
C ASP A 55 23.04 -19.12 32.38
N ALA A 56 23.44 -19.54 31.17
CA ALA A 56 23.70 -20.93 30.86
C ALA A 56 25.19 -21.19 31.04
N THR A 57 25.52 -21.63 32.24
CA THR A 57 26.74 -22.38 32.53
C THR A 57 26.86 -23.57 31.57
N THR A 58 28.08 -23.75 31.06
CA THR A 58 28.51 -24.90 30.25
C THR A 58 28.28 -26.21 30.98
N ASP A 59 27.48 -27.11 30.41
CA ASP A 59 27.80 -28.55 30.38
C ASP A 59 26.93 -29.36 29.40
N GLY A 60 27.54 -30.36 28.77
CA GLY A 60 26.85 -31.59 28.34
C GLY A 60 26.19 -31.66 26.95
N LEU A 61 26.89 -32.32 26.01
CA LEU A 61 26.37 -32.89 24.76
C LEU A 61 25.17 -33.84 24.96
N ALA A 62 24.07 -33.59 24.25
CA ALA A 62 23.20 -34.61 23.65
C ALA A 62 22.30 -33.97 22.58
N GLY A 63 22.55 -34.28 21.29
CA GLY A 63 21.52 -34.08 20.26
C GLY A 63 20.39 -35.09 20.46
N PRO A 64 19.12 -34.70 20.28
CA PRO A 64 18.45 -35.22 19.09
C PRO A 64 17.33 -34.34 18.49
N ALA A 65 16.95 -34.75 17.28
CA ALA A 65 15.63 -34.69 16.66
C ALA A 65 15.15 -33.36 16.06
N GLY A 66 14.86 -33.42 14.77
CA GLY A 66 14.34 -32.34 13.94
C GLY A 66 13.10 -31.68 14.54
N ARG A 67 13.10 -30.35 14.51
CA ARG A 67 11.93 -29.55 14.84
C ARG A 67 10.90 -29.67 13.70
N PRO A 68 9.64 -29.99 13.98
CA PRO A 68 8.59 -30.03 12.97
C PRO A 68 8.37 -28.63 12.39
N GLY A 69 8.15 -28.59 11.08
CA GLY A 69 7.96 -27.37 10.30
C GLY A 69 6.80 -26.51 10.80
N LEU A 70 6.91 -25.22 10.52
CA LEU A 70 5.96 -24.13 10.81
C LEU A 70 4.60 -24.26 10.07
N ASP A 71 4.17 -25.49 9.79
CA ASP A 71 2.92 -25.82 9.10
C ASP A 71 1.90 -26.38 10.09
N ALA A 72 1.32 -25.53 10.96
CA ALA A 72 0.28 -26.04 11.88
C ALA A 72 -0.82 -25.06 12.31
N HIS A 73 -0.90 -23.84 11.76
CA HIS A 73 -2.06 -22.95 11.99
C HIS A 73 -2.60 -22.26 10.73
N ARG A 74 -2.38 -22.85 9.54
CA ARG A 74 -3.19 -22.53 8.36
C ARG A 74 -4.58 -23.14 8.59
N ALA A 75 -5.47 -22.36 9.21
CA ALA A 75 -6.86 -22.73 9.39
C ALA A 75 -7.43 -23.14 8.02
N THR A 76 -7.89 -24.38 7.96
CA THR A 76 -8.58 -25.00 6.84
C THR A 76 -9.88 -24.25 6.56
N ARG A 77 -9.97 -23.54 5.42
CA ARG A 77 -11.21 -23.08 4.76
C ARG A 77 -10.90 -22.54 3.37
N ASP A 78 -11.89 -22.69 2.51
CA ASP A 78 -11.88 -22.66 1.04
C ASP A 78 -10.79 -21.79 0.37
N ASP A 79 -9.66 -22.42 0.04
CA ASP A 79 -8.56 -21.80 -0.72
C ASP A 79 -8.89 -21.79 -2.23
N SER A 80 -10.02 -22.36 -2.65
CA SER A 80 -10.38 -22.53 -4.07
C SER A 80 -10.82 -21.24 -4.78
N GLU A 81 -11.09 -20.18 -4.02
CA GLU A 81 -11.44 -18.85 -4.56
C GLU A 81 -10.26 -17.88 -4.58
N ARG A 82 -9.04 -18.36 -4.30
CA ARG A 82 -7.82 -17.55 -4.20
C ARG A 82 -6.85 -17.92 -5.29
N ARG A 83 -6.33 -16.88 -5.95
CA ARG A 83 -5.30 -17.04 -6.98
C ARG A 83 -4.18 -16.06 -6.81
N GLU A 84 -2.97 -16.51 -7.12
CA GLU A 84 -1.76 -15.70 -7.07
C GLU A 84 -0.99 -15.78 -8.40
N TRP A 85 -0.48 -14.63 -8.84
CA TRP A 85 0.51 -14.53 -9.90
C TRP A 85 1.71 -13.74 -9.37
N VAL A 86 2.92 -14.26 -9.56
CA VAL A 86 4.14 -13.62 -9.09
C VAL A 86 5.11 -13.43 -10.25
N ARG A 87 5.67 -12.22 -10.37
CA ARG A 87 6.67 -11.92 -11.40
C ARG A 87 7.65 -10.86 -10.91
N ARG A 88 8.92 -11.00 -11.32
CA ARG A 88 9.93 -9.95 -11.13
C ARG A 88 9.87 -8.93 -12.27
N VAL A 89 9.69 -7.65 -11.92
CA VAL A 89 9.64 -6.51 -12.85
C VAL A 89 9.90 -5.21 -12.05
N LEU A 90 10.44 -4.17 -12.69
CA LEU A 90 10.88 -2.91 -12.05
C LEU A 90 11.90 -3.14 -10.92
N GLY A 91 12.75 -4.15 -11.07
CA GLY A 91 13.76 -4.51 -10.05
C GLY A 91 13.19 -5.13 -8.77
N VAL A 92 11.86 -5.31 -8.67
CA VAL A 92 11.17 -5.85 -7.50
C VAL A 92 10.35 -7.10 -7.85
N THR A 93 10.01 -7.90 -6.83
CA THR A 93 9.01 -8.95 -6.98
C THR A 93 7.64 -8.33 -6.82
N VAL A 94 6.78 -8.50 -7.83
CA VAL A 94 5.39 -8.08 -7.81
C VAL A 94 4.51 -9.32 -7.70
N ALA A 95 3.65 -9.36 -6.68
CA ALA A 95 2.64 -10.39 -6.50
C ALA A 95 1.25 -9.80 -6.72
N VAL A 96 0.40 -10.50 -7.46
CA VAL A 96 -1.01 -10.16 -7.65
C VAL A 96 -1.82 -11.27 -7.02
N HIS A 97 -2.67 -10.93 -6.07
CA HIS A 97 -3.60 -11.83 -5.41
C HIS A 97 -5.02 -11.49 -5.86
N ALA A 98 -5.80 -12.48 -6.28
CA ALA A 98 -7.21 -12.34 -6.56
C ALA A 98 -8.06 -13.16 -5.57
N ARG A 99 -9.26 -12.66 -5.27
CA ARG A 99 -10.30 -13.34 -4.50
C ARG A 99 -11.64 -13.26 -5.22
N GLY A 100 -12.47 -14.28 -5.07
CA GLY A 100 -13.85 -14.30 -5.54
C GLY A 100 -14.05 -15.18 -6.78
N PRO A 101 -15.31 -15.35 -7.23
CA PRO A 101 -15.67 -16.34 -8.26
C PRO A 101 -14.96 -16.12 -9.59
N ALA A 102 -14.59 -14.87 -9.92
CA ALA A 102 -13.90 -14.57 -11.16
C ALA A 102 -12.37 -14.76 -11.09
N ALA A 103 -11.78 -15.06 -9.92
CA ALA A 103 -10.31 -15.14 -9.75
C ALA A 103 -9.64 -16.19 -10.66
N HIS A 104 -10.35 -17.27 -11.00
CA HIS A 104 -9.84 -18.38 -11.82
C HIS A 104 -10.30 -18.31 -13.28
N THR A 105 -10.90 -17.20 -13.70
CA THR A 105 -11.40 -17.04 -15.07
C THR A 105 -10.29 -16.67 -16.06
N PRO A 106 -10.48 -16.98 -17.36
CA PRO A 106 -9.61 -16.47 -18.43
C PRO A 106 -9.52 -14.93 -18.47
N ASP A 107 -10.57 -14.23 -18.02
CA ASP A 107 -10.59 -12.77 -17.96
C ASP A 107 -9.63 -12.24 -16.89
N ALA A 108 -9.60 -12.86 -15.71
CA ALA A 108 -8.60 -12.56 -14.69
C ALA A 108 -7.17 -12.81 -15.19
N ASP A 109 -6.94 -13.91 -15.91
CA ASP A 109 -5.65 -14.18 -16.55
C ASP A 109 -5.27 -13.15 -17.61
N GLY A 110 -6.24 -12.72 -18.42
CA GLY A 110 -6.06 -11.67 -19.41
C GLY A 110 -5.68 -10.34 -18.78
N ALA A 111 -6.40 -9.93 -17.76
CA ALA A 111 -6.17 -8.70 -17.01
C ALA A 111 -4.78 -8.66 -16.36
N VAL A 112 -4.41 -9.73 -15.64
CA VAL A 112 -3.09 -9.83 -14.98
C VAL A 112 -1.96 -9.86 -16.01
N ARG A 113 -2.15 -10.56 -17.14
CA ARG A 113 -1.18 -10.56 -18.25
C ARG A 113 -1.00 -9.16 -18.84
N SER A 114 -2.08 -8.42 -19.07
CA SER A 114 -2.02 -7.04 -19.57
C SER A 114 -1.33 -6.09 -18.58
N MET A 115 -1.64 -6.21 -17.29
CA MET A 115 -0.96 -5.47 -16.23
C MET A 115 0.56 -5.72 -16.25
N PHE A 116 1.00 -6.98 -16.24
CA PHE A 116 2.43 -7.29 -16.27
C PHE A 116 3.10 -6.87 -17.59
N ALA A 117 2.38 -6.90 -18.71
CA ALA A 117 2.88 -6.40 -19.99
C ALA A 117 3.14 -4.89 -19.94
N GLU A 118 2.24 -4.10 -19.34
CA GLU A 118 2.45 -2.68 -19.13
C GLU A 118 3.62 -2.39 -18.19
N LEU A 119 3.73 -3.08 -17.05
CA LEU A 119 4.88 -2.95 -16.15
C LEU A 119 6.21 -3.23 -16.86
N SER A 120 6.23 -4.24 -17.73
CA SER A 120 7.41 -4.56 -18.54
C SER A 120 7.74 -3.48 -19.57
N ALA A 121 6.72 -2.83 -20.13
CA ALA A 121 6.90 -1.73 -21.07
C ALA A 121 7.45 -0.49 -20.38
N VAL A 122 6.94 -0.16 -19.18
CA VAL A 122 7.48 0.90 -18.33
C VAL A 122 8.93 0.60 -17.98
N GLU A 123 9.26 -0.62 -17.53
CA GLU A 123 10.63 -1.00 -17.14
C GLU A 123 11.64 -0.82 -18.29
N ARG A 124 11.24 -1.02 -19.55
CA ARG A 124 12.13 -0.74 -20.71
C ARG A 124 12.46 0.74 -20.85
N LEU A 125 11.54 1.63 -20.46
CA LEU A 125 11.72 3.08 -20.53
C LEU A 125 12.49 3.64 -19.33
N VAL A 126 12.28 3.05 -18.14
CA VAL A 126 12.75 3.61 -16.85
C VAL A 126 13.84 2.79 -16.16
N GLY A 127 14.32 1.69 -16.77
CA GLY A 127 15.36 0.86 -16.19
C GLY A 127 16.69 1.63 -16.05
N THR A 128 17.02 2.04 -14.83
CA THR A 128 18.22 2.82 -14.51
C THR A 128 19.52 2.05 -14.73
N ASP A 129 19.46 0.71 -14.62
CA ASP A 129 20.54 -0.23 -14.91
C ASP A 129 20.68 -0.58 -16.40
N ARG A 130 19.83 0.00 -17.26
CA ARG A 130 19.86 -0.20 -18.71
C ARG A 130 20.37 1.06 -19.40
N PRO A 131 21.63 1.09 -19.86
CA PRO A 131 22.21 2.26 -20.52
C PRO A 131 21.42 2.80 -21.73
N GLY A 132 20.58 1.96 -22.35
CA GLY A 132 19.71 2.35 -23.47
C GLY A 132 18.29 2.80 -23.09
N SER A 133 17.92 2.81 -21.80
CA SER A 133 16.61 3.28 -21.38
C SER A 133 16.46 4.78 -21.64
N GLN A 134 15.23 5.24 -21.86
CA GLN A 134 15.01 6.67 -22.06
C GLN A 134 15.29 7.48 -20.79
N LEU A 135 15.08 6.90 -19.60
CA LEU A 135 15.44 7.56 -18.35
C LEU A 135 16.95 7.76 -18.22
N SER A 136 17.76 6.73 -18.54
CA SER A 136 19.22 6.87 -18.53
C SER A 136 19.72 7.89 -19.55
N ARG A 137 19.12 7.93 -20.75
CA ARG A 137 19.44 8.94 -21.77
C ARG A 137 19.02 10.35 -21.35
N LEU A 138 17.86 10.50 -20.71
CA LEU A 138 17.40 11.78 -20.18
C LEU A 138 18.34 12.27 -19.07
N ALA A 139 18.74 11.38 -18.15
CA ALA A 139 19.70 11.66 -17.09
C ALA A 139 21.09 12.04 -17.62
N GLY A 140 21.51 11.43 -18.73
CA GLY A 140 22.77 11.74 -19.42
C GLY A 140 22.73 12.97 -20.33
N GLY A 141 21.55 13.56 -20.59
CA GLY A 141 21.38 14.67 -21.52
C GLY A 141 21.28 14.30 -23.01
N ASP A 142 21.27 12.99 -23.34
CA ASP A 142 21.17 12.46 -24.70
C ASP A 142 19.73 12.38 -25.25
N LEU A 143 18.76 12.84 -24.47
CA LEU A 143 17.34 12.89 -24.82
C LEU A 143 16.69 14.09 -24.13
N ALA A 144 16.04 14.97 -24.89
CA ALA A 144 15.26 16.05 -24.32
C ALA A 144 13.92 15.52 -23.75
N LEU A 145 13.45 16.05 -22.62
CA LEU A 145 12.17 15.64 -22.02
C LEU A 145 10.98 15.79 -22.98
N ALA A 146 10.99 16.83 -23.82
CA ALA A 146 9.94 17.08 -24.82
C ALA A 146 9.85 15.97 -25.89
N GLU A 147 10.98 15.30 -26.17
CA GLU A 147 11.09 14.21 -27.15
C GLU A 147 10.91 12.83 -26.50
N ALA A 148 10.88 12.78 -25.16
CA ALA A 148 10.73 11.55 -24.41
C ALA A 148 9.31 10.95 -24.56
N HIS A 149 9.24 9.64 -24.36
CA HIS A 149 7.99 8.89 -24.36
C HIS A 149 6.99 9.51 -23.35
N PRO A 150 5.69 9.57 -23.66
CA PRO A 150 4.68 10.19 -22.78
C PRO A 150 4.72 9.72 -21.32
N VAL A 151 5.04 8.43 -21.09
CA VAL A 151 5.27 7.87 -19.74
C VAL A 151 6.32 8.63 -18.93
N LEU A 152 7.44 9.03 -19.53
CA LEU A 152 8.46 9.79 -18.82
C LEU A 152 8.02 11.22 -18.52
N ARG A 153 7.23 11.82 -19.41
CA ARG A 153 6.65 13.15 -19.17
C ARG A 153 5.62 13.11 -18.04
N GLU A 154 4.74 12.11 -18.04
CA GLU A 154 3.78 11.87 -16.95
C GLU A 154 4.50 11.66 -15.61
N LEU A 155 5.55 10.84 -15.59
CA LEU A 155 6.35 10.59 -14.39
C LEU A 155 7.09 11.84 -13.91
N HIS A 156 7.64 12.64 -14.82
CA HIS A 156 8.28 13.90 -14.49
C HIS A 156 7.27 14.89 -13.87
N GLU A 157 6.09 15.05 -14.47
CA GLU A 157 5.00 15.87 -13.92
C GLU A 157 4.57 15.42 -12.52
N LEU A 158 4.48 14.10 -12.30
CA LEU A 158 4.21 13.53 -10.98
C LEU A 158 5.30 13.92 -9.96
N CYS A 159 6.58 13.79 -10.31
CA CYS A 159 7.68 14.16 -9.43
C CYS A 159 7.69 15.66 -9.11
N VAL A 160 7.37 16.52 -10.08
CA VAL A 160 7.19 17.96 -9.83
C VAL A 160 6.04 18.20 -8.85
N ALA A 161 4.90 17.54 -9.06
CA ALA A 161 3.74 17.68 -8.17
C ALA A 161 4.03 17.18 -6.75
N ALA A 162 4.76 16.06 -6.61
CA ALA A 162 5.20 15.53 -5.34
C ALA A 162 6.14 16.51 -4.62
N HIS A 163 7.12 17.08 -5.34
CA HIS A 163 8.02 18.09 -4.80
C HIS A 163 7.25 19.30 -4.27
N VAL A 164 6.36 19.89 -5.07
CA VAL A 164 5.58 21.08 -4.66
C VAL A 164 4.70 20.78 -3.45
N ARG A 165 3.94 19.67 -3.47
CA ARG A 165 2.97 19.39 -2.38
C ARG A 165 3.62 18.92 -1.08
N THR A 166 4.86 18.44 -1.14
CA THR A 166 5.62 18.04 0.05
C THR A 166 6.59 19.12 0.52
N ASP A 167 6.52 20.33 -0.06
CA ASP A 167 7.43 21.43 0.23
C ASP A 167 8.91 21.01 0.02
N GLY A 168 9.16 20.22 -1.03
CA GLY A 168 10.48 19.68 -1.35
C GLY A 168 10.95 18.51 -0.48
N SER A 169 10.11 17.97 0.41
CA SER A 169 10.50 16.80 1.23
C SER A 169 10.63 15.52 0.39
N VAL A 170 9.99 15.47 -0.78
CA VAL A 170 10.16 14.42 -1.79
C VAL A 170 10.67 15.06 -3.07
N ASP A 171 11.93 14.79 -3.42
CA ASP A 171 12.62 15.44 -4.51
C ASP A 171 13.38 14.44 -5.38
N ALA A 172 12.93 14.29 -6.65
CA ALA A 172 13.54 13.41 -7.64
C ALA A 172 14.86 13.94 -8.22
N TRP A 173 15.28 15.16 -7.86
CA TRP A 173 16.51 15.81 -8.33
C TRP A 173 17.56 15.97 -7.22
N ALA A 174 17.27 15.55 -5.99
CA ALA A 174 18.14 15.72 -4.84
C ALA A 174 19.42 14.86 -4.85
N GLY A 175 19.70 14.10 -5.92
CA GLY A 175 20.94 13.33 -6.05
C GLY A 175 21.13 12.19 -5.04
N GLN A 176 20.03 11.57 -4.57
CA GLN A 176 20.12 10.48 -3.59
C GLN A 176 20.86 9.25 -4.14
N ASP A 177 20.59 8.92 -5.41
CA ASP A 177 21.14 7.77 -6.13
C ASP A 177 22.07 8.18 -7.29
N GLY A 178 22.45 9.45 -7.37
CA GLY A 178 23.14 10.01 -8.54
C GLY A 178 23.60 11.45 -8.35
N PRO A 179 24.05 12.12 -9.42
CA PRO A 179 24.45 13.51 -9.34
C PRO A 179 23.25 14.39 -8.96
N GLU A 180 23.47 15.38 -8.09
CA GLU A 180 22.47 16.41 -7.79
C GLU A 180 22.02 17.11 -9.08
N GLY A 181 20.73 17.41 -9.18
CA GLY A 181 20.12 18.03 -10.36
C GLY A 181 19.77 17.06 -11.48
N VAL A 182 20.16 15.78 -11.39
CA VAL A 182 19.79 14.75 -12.36
C VAL A 182 18.46 14.10 -11.96
N PHE A 183 17.54 13.99 -12.93
CA PHE A 183 16.22 13.40 -12.70
C PHE A 183 16.33 11.90 -12.39
N ALA A 184 16.00 11.54 -11.15
CA ALA A 184 15.99 10.19 -10.61
C ALA A 184 14.69 9.98 -9.80
N PRO A 185 13.62 9.46 -10.43
CA PRO A 185 12.32 9.30 -9.76
C PRO A 185 12.32 8.26 -8.63
N GLY A 186 13.37 7.42 -8.51
CA GLY A 186 13.53 6.47 -7.42
C GLY A 186 12.33 5.54 -7.23
N GLY A 187 11.95 5.29 -5.98
CA GLY A 187 10.83 4.42 -5.63
C GLY A 187 9.45 4.88 -6.14
N LEU A 188 9.27 6.17 -6.48
CA LEU A 188 8.01 6.67 -7.04
C LEU A 188 7.66 6.01 -8.37
N VAL A 189 8.66 5.59 -9.15
CA VAL A 189 8.40 4.93 -10.44
C VAL A 189 7.67 3.60 -10.24
N THR A 190 7.97 2.88 -9.17
CA THR A 190 7.36 1.59 -8.87
C THR A 190 5.90 1.75 -8.49
N THR A 191 5.59 2.61 -7.51
CA THR A 191 4.21 2.82 -7.05
C THR A 191 3.34 3.45 -8.13
N TRP A 192 3.88 4.39 -8.91
CA TRP A 192 3.20 4.94 -10.10
C TRP A 192 2.90 3.88 -11.15
N ALA A 193 3.89 3.07 -11.51
CA ALA A 193 3.70 2.03 -12.52
C ALA A 193 2.68 0.97 -12.06
N LEU A 194 2.68 0.60 -10.78
CA LEU A 194 1.70 -0.34 -10.22
C LEU A 194 0.29 0.21 -10.24
N GLU A 195 0.07 1.43 -9.74
CA GLU A 195 -1.27 2.04 -9.74
C GLU A 195 -1.79 2.23 -11.16
N ARG A 196 -0.92 2.61 -12.09
CA ARG A 196 -1.22 2.75 -13.51
C ARG A 196 -1.60 1.42 -14.16
N ALA A 197 -0.77 0.38 -14.00
CA ALA A 197 -0.98 -0.92 -14.63
C ALA A 197 -2.14 -1.70 -13.98
N ALA A 198 -2.44 -1.47 -12.70
CA ALA A 198 -3.56 -2.12 -12.03
C ALA A 198 -4.94 -1.72 -12.56
N ARG A 199 -5.02 -0.68 -13.43
CA ARG A 199 -6.27 -0.36 -14.14
C ARG A 199 -6.76 -1.50 -15.02
N HIS A 200 -5.86 -2.36 -15.53
CA HIS A 200 -6.24 -3.57 -16.28
C HIS A 200 -7.06 -4.56 -15.45
N LEU A 201 -6.98 -4.48 -14.12
CA LEU A 201 -7.73 -5.35 -13.21
C LEU A 201 -9.14 -4.81 -12.92
N ALA A 202 -9.44 -3.56 -13.29
CA ALA A 202 -10.69 -2.89 -12.91
C ALA A 202 -11.94 -3.49 -13.54
N ASP A 203 -11.80 -4.15 -14.70
CA ASP A 203 -12.91 -4.66 -15.51
C ASP A 203 -13.28 -6.11 -15.19
N VAL A 204 -12.57 -6.78 -14.28
CA VAL A 204 -12.85 -8.18 -13.93
C VAL A 204 -13.92 -8.23 -12.82
N ALA A 205 -15.18 -8.15 -13.24
CA ALA A 205 -16.33 -8.21 -12.34
C ALA A 205 -16.32 -9.50 -11.49
N GLY A 206 -16.65 -9.38 -10.21
CA GLY A 206 -16.67 -10.54 -9.29
C GLY A 206 -15.30 -11.02 -8.81
N ALA A 207 -14.22 -10.27 -9.05
CA ALA A 207 -12.92 -10.48 -8.42
C ALA A 207 -12.45 -9.22 -7.67
N ALA A 208 -11.95 -9.42 -6.46
CA ALA A 208 -11.17 -8.42 -5.73
C ALA A 208 -9.68 -8.70 -5.93
N PHE A 209 -8.87 -7.64 -6.08
CA PHE A 209 -7.42 -7.78 -6.30
C PHE A 209 -6.60 -7.07 -5.23
N ALA A 210 -5.45 -7.66 -4.91
CA ALA A 210 -4.38 -7.03 -4.15
C ALA A 210 -3.08 -7.17 -4.94
N VAL A 211 -2.38 -6.06 -5.15
CA VAL A 211 -1.08 -6.03 -5.81
C VAL A 211 -0.04 -5.63 -4.76
N GLU A 212 0.93 -6.50 -4.50
CA GLU A 212 2.05 -6.26 -3.60
C GLU A 212 3.35 -6.06 -4.39
N ALA A 213 4.12 -5.03 -4.04
CA ALA A 213 5.50 -4.90 -4.49
C ALA A 213 6.34 -4.13 -3.47
N GLY A 214 7.49 -4.67 -3.09
CA GLY A 214 8.47 -3.94 -2.27
C GLY A 214 8.00 -3.55 -0.86
N GLY A 215 6.87 -4.09 -0.38
CA GLY A 215 6.24 -3.67 0.87
C GLY A 215 5.10 -2.66 0.70
N ASP A 216 4.77 -2.28 -0.53
CA ASP A 216 3.60 -1.46 -0.87
C ASP A 216 2.46 -2.32 -1.42
N LEU A 217 1.22 -1.91 -1.16
CA LEU A 217 0.01 -2.62 -1.54
C LEU A 217 -0.97 -1.70 -2.29
N LEU A 218 -1.48 -2.15 -3.43
CA LEU A 218 -2.67 -1.58 -4.06
C LEU A 218 -3.81 -2.58 -3.94
N LEU A 219 -4.94 -2.13 -3.40
CA LEU A 219 -6.11 -2.95 -3.13
C LEU A 219 -7.29 -2.45 -3.97
N ARG A 220 -8.00 -3.40 -4.58
CA ARG A 220 -9.22 -3.18 -5.35
C ARG A 220 -10.31 -4.09 -4.79
N GLY A 221 -11.43 -3.49 -4.39
CA GLY A 221 -12.64 -4.25 -4.06
C GLY A 221 -13.23 -4.91 -5.30
N PRO A 222 -14.18 -5.84 -5.12
CA PRO A 222 -14.93 -6.41 -6.24
C PRO A 222 -15.78 -5.31 -6.85
N GLN A 223 -15.75 -5.20 -8.17
CA GLN A 223 -16.76 -4.41 -8.85
C GLN A 223 -18.08 -5.18 -8.85
N GLN A 224 -19.18 -4.51 -8.48
CA GLN A 224 -20.50 -5.10 -8.65
C GLN A 224 -20.70 -5.39 -10.15
N ALA A 225 -21.13 -6.61 -10.49
CA ALA A 225 -21.57 -6.92 -11.84
C ALA A 225 -22.68 -5.92 -12.17
N GLY A 226 -22.40 -5.02 -13.12
CA GLY A 226 -23.26 -3.88 -13.38
C GLY A 226 -24.71 -4.31 -13.56
N GLY A 227 -25.56 -3.93 -12.61
CA GLY A 227 -26.97 -3.74 -12.93
C GLY A 227 -27.00 -2.72 -14.05
N THR A 228 -27.62 -3.07 -15.17
CA THR A 228 -27.98 -2.12 -16.22
C THR A 228 -28.51 -0.87 -15.54
N ALA A 229 -27.77 0.24 -15.64
CA ALA A 229 -28.23 1.51 -15.11
C ALA A 229 -29.58 1.80 -15.77
N ALA A 230 -30.66 1.62 -15.01
CA ALA A 230 -31.98 2.06 -15.44
C ALA A 230 -31.83 3.56 -15.76
N PRO A 231 -32.26 4.01 -16.95
CA PRO A 231 -32.06 5.41 -17.32
C PRO A 231 -32.74 6.29 -16.28
N SER A 232 -31.94 7.14 -15.63
CA SER A 232 -32.45 8.17 -14.71
C SER A 232 -33.57 8.94 -15.42
N PRO A 233 -34.75 9.13 -14.79
CA PRO A 233 -35.82 9.89 -15.40
C PRO A 233 -35.35 11.34 -15.56
N ARG A 234 -35.07 11.73 -16.81
CA ARG A 234 -34.83 13.11 -17.19
C ARG A 234 -36.06 13.95 -16.84
N GLY A 235 -35.83 15.00 -16.05
CA GLY A 235 -36.57 16.25 -16.11
C GLY A 235 -38.00 16.22 -15.57
N ALA A 236 -38.15 16.31 -14.26
CA ALA A 236 -39.37 16.88 -13.68
C ALA A 236 -39.41 18.39 -14.00
N ALA A 237 -40.10 18.74 -15.09
CA ALA A 237 -40.63 20.09 -15.25
C ALA A 237 -41.91 20.22 -14.39
N ARG A 238 -41.98 21.27 -13.58
CA ARG A 238 -43.22 21.78 -12.98
C ARG A 238 -43.31 23.29 -13.28
N PRO A 239 -44.49 23.92 -13.30
CA PRO A 239 -45.84 23.37 -13.41
C PRO A 239 -46.65 24.06 -14.53
N ALA A 240 -47.72 23.42 -15.01
CA ALA A 240 -48.82 24.12 -15.67
C ALA A 240 -50.08 23.94 -14.82
N THR A 241 -50.71 25.06 -14.52
CA THR A 241 -51.97 25.21 -13.79
C THR A 241 -53.13 24.55 -14.53
N GLY A 242 -54.01 23.87 -13.80
CA GLY A 242 -55.24 23.30 -14.37
C GLY A 242 -56.06 22.55 -13.31
N SER A 243 -57.02 23.25 -12.73
CA SER A 243 -58.07 22.75 -11.83
C SER A 243 -59.06 21.79 -12.53
N ALA A 244 -59.45 20.71 -11.86
CA ALA A 244 -60.86 20.30 -11.63
C ALA A 244 -60.99 18.88 -11.06
N GLY A 245 -61.83 18.74 -10.04
CA GLY A 245 -62.85 17.68 -9.97
C GLY A 245 -62.49 16.31 -9.39
N GLY A 246 -63.04 16.02 -8.21
CA GLY A 246 -63.92 14.85 -8.06
C GLY A 246 -63.34 13.54 -7.53
N ASP A 247 -63.72 13.27 -6.29
CA ASP A 247 -64.46 12.07 -5.86
C ASP A 247 -63.78 11.00 -4.99
N LEU A 248 -64.62 10.49 -4.09
CA LEU A 248 -64.41 9.64 -2.93
C LEU A 248 -64.08 8.17 -3.27
N GLY A 249 -63.32 7.50 -2.40
CA GLY A 249 -63.16 6.03 -2.44
C GLY A 249 -62.27 5.44 -1.33
N THR A 250 -62.91 5.09 -0.22
CA THR A 250 -62.62 4.18 0.92
C THR A 250 -61.30 3.36 1.00
N PRO A 251 -60.72 3.16 2.20
CA PRO A 251 -59.59 2.26 2.44
C PRO A 251 -60.05 0.80 2.71
N GLY A 252 -59.34 -0.16 2.12
CA GLY A 252 -59.54 -1.59 2.35
C GLY A 252 -58.26 -2.23 2.86
N ASP A 253 -58.31 -2.60 4.13
CA ASP A 253 -57.40 -3.48 4.88
C ASP A 253 -57.39 -4.92 4.31
N LEU A 254 -56.59 -5.80 4.93
CA LEU A 254 -56.29 -7.23 4.70
C LEU A 254 -54.89 -7.40 4.11
N GLY A 255 -53.94 -8.06 4.75
CA GLY A 255 -54.06 -9.17 5.69
C GLY A 255 -52.93 -10.13 5.33
N GLY A 256 -52.12 -10.51 6.32
CA GLY A 256 -50.78 -11.04 6.13
C GLY A 256 -50.64 -12.38 5.42
N LEU A 257 -49.40 -12.60 4.97
CA LEU A 257 -48.80 -13.93 4.83
C LEU A 257 -47.41 -13.87 5.49
N SER A 258 -47.32 -14.65 6.57
CA SER A 258 -46.08 -15.17 7.15
C SER A 258 -45.39 -16.07 6.13
N THR A 259 -44.06 -15.99 6.02
CA THR A 259 -43.07 -17.04 6.31
C THR A 259 -41.74 -16.66 5.66
N ASP A 260 -40.67 -16.65 6.46
CA ASP A 260 -39.28 -16.91 6.06
C ASP A 260 -38.65 -16.03 4.96
N ASP A 261 -38.20 -14.82 5.32
CA ASP A 261 -37.33 -13.97 4.45
C ASP A 261 -35.99 -13.57 5.12
N ASP A 262 -35.62 -14.22 6.23
CA ASP A 262 -34.34 -13.94 6.93
C ASP A 262 -33.08 -14.53 6.24
N ASP A 263 -33.21 -15.16 5.07
CA ASP A 263 -32.08 -15.72 4.31
C ASP A 263 -31.83 -15.02 2.96
N ALA A 264 -32.67 -14.06 2.55
CA ALA A 264 -32.56 -13.39 1.25
C ALA A 264 -31.71 -12.09 1.26
N THR A 265 -31.20 -11.65 2.41
CA THR A 265 -30.37 -10.41 2.51
C THR A 265 -28.85 -10.69 2.54
N ARG A 266 -28.40 -11.94 2.36
CA ARG A 266 -26.97 -12.28 2.20
C ARG A 266 -26.48 -12.32 0.75
N ALA A 267 -27.30 -11.92 -0.21
CA ALA A 267 -26.93 -11.82 -1.62
C ALA A 267 -26.59 -10.36 -2.02
N SER A 268 -25.61 -9.78 -1.35
CA SER A 268 -24.86 -8.62 -1.81
C SER A 268 -23.39 -9.00 -1.65
N GLY A 269 -22.62 -8.98 -2.75
CA GLY A 269 -21.23 -9.43 -2.82
C GLY A 269 -20.24 -8.62 -1.97
N ASP A 270 -20.39 -8.69 -0.65
CA ASP A 270 -19.46 -8.13 0.32
C ASP A 270 -18.25 -9.05 0.43
N VAL A 271 -17.28 -8.87 -0.47
CA VAL A 271 -15.97 -9.50 -0.25
C VAL A 271 -15.33 -8.87 0.98
N GLU A 272 -14.91 -9.72 1.92
CA GLU A 272 -14.25 -9.29 3.15
C GLU A 272 -13.03 -8.40 2.85
N PRO A 273 -12.79 -7.35 3.64
CA PRO A 273 -11.63 -6.49 3.46
C PRO A 273 -10.33 -7.29 3.51
N TRP A 274 -9.33 -6.83 2.76
CA TRP A 274 -7.98 -7.35 2.92
C TRP A 274 -7.45 -6.95 4.30
N ARG A 275 -6.84 -7.89 5.01
CA ARG A 275 -6.13 -7.59 6.26
C ARG A 275 -4.68 -7.31 5.92
N VAL A 276 -4.23 -6.10 6.24
CA VAL A 276 -2.86 -5.65 6.05
C VAL A 276 -2.17 -5.58 7.40
N GLU A 277 -1.15 -6.40 7.61
CA GLU A 277 -0.30 -6.34 8.78
C GLU A 277 0.87 -5.38 8.54
N ILE A 278 1.09 -4.48 9.50
CA ILE A 278 2.21 -3.54 9.50
C ILE A 278 3.28 -4.06 10.46
N GLU A 279 4.42 -4.45 9.93
CA GLU A 279 5.55 -4.95 10.72
C GLU A 279 6.41 -3.82 11.29
N HIS A 280 7.05 -4.08 12.43
CA HIS A 280 8.01 -3.16 13.03
C HIS A 280 9.29 -3.10 12.17
N PRO A 281 9.84 -1.90 11.90
CA PRO A 281 11.00 -1.76 11.00
C PRO A 281 12.22 -2.55 11.45
N ARG A 282 12.53 -2.54 12.75
CA ARG A 282 13.74 -3.22 13.25
C ARG A 282 13.52 -4.69 13.65
N ASP A 283 12.28 -5.15 13.74
CA ASP A 283 11.97 -6.54 14.10
C ASP A 283 10.69 -7.03 13.44
N ARG A 284 10.85 -7.80 12.36
CA ARG A 284 9.75 -8.32 11.54
C ARG A 284 8.86 -9.34 12.25
N ARG A 285 9.27 -9.82 13.43
CA ARG A 285 8.40 -10.70 14.23
C ARG A 285 7.27 -9.92 14.91
N LEU A 286 7.41 -8.59 14.99
CA LEU A 286 6.47 -7.72 15.66
C LEU A 286 5.52 -7.08 14.65
N VAL A 287 4.23 -7.39 14.79
CA VAL A 287 3.14 -6.73 14.07
C VAL A 287 2.63 -5.57 14.94
N LEU A 288 2.79 -4.34 14.43
CA LEU A 288 2.40 -3.10 15.10
C LEU A 288 0.92 -2.79 14.96
N ALA A 289 0.31 -3.22 13.86
CA ALA A 289 -1.11 -3.04 13.58
C ALA A 289 -1.58 -4.02 12.51
N THR A 290 -2.88 -4.34 12.55
CA THR A 290 -3.58 -5.01 11.46
C THR A 290 -4.75 -4.13 11.03
N LEU A 291 -4.78 -3.80 9.73
CA LEU A 291 -5.74 -2.87 9.14
C LEU A 291 -6.66 -3.58 8.16
N PRO A 292 -8.01 -3.45 8.30
CA PRO A 292 -8.93 -3.84 7.23
C PRO A 292 -8.93 -2.77 6.14
N VAL A 293 -8.56 -3.14 4.92
CA VAL A 293 -8.51 -2.25 3.76
C VAL A 293 -9.27 -2.91 2.60
N ARG A 294 -10.30 -2.24 2.10
CA ARG A 294 -11.12 -2.72 0.98
C ARG A 294 -10.52 -2.30 -0.36
N GLU A 295 -10.15 -1.04 -0.44
CA GLU A 295 -9.66 -0.39 -1.65
C GLU A 295 -8.66 0.72 -1.30
N GLY A 296 -7.88 1.12 -2.30
CA GLY A 296 -6.89 2.19 -2.19
C GLY A 296 -5.46 1.66 -2.15
N GLY A 297 -4.53 2.50 -1.71
CA GLY A 297 -3.13 2.18 -1.56
C GLY A 297 -2.70 2.13 -0.10
N VAL A 298 -1.74 1.25 0.20
CA VAL A 298 -0.97 1.27 1.45
C VAL A 298 0.50 1.31 1.07
N ALA A 299 1.20 2.37 1.46
CA ALA A 299 2.61 2.54 1.16
C ALA A 299 3.42 2.68 2.45
N THR A 300 4.63 2.13 2.46
CA THR A 300 5.53 2.22 3.62
C THR A 300 6.90 2.73 3.22
N ALA A 301 7.31 3.86 3.80
CA ALA A 301 8.67 4.38 3.72
C ALA A 301 9.43 4.06 5.00
N VAL A 302 10.73 3.76 4.89
CA VAL A 302 11.64 3.53 6.02
C VAL A 302 12.83 4.47 5.91
N ALA A 303 13.37 4.93 7.03
CA ALA A 303 14.41 5.96 7.03
C ALA A 303 15.84 5.46 6.85
N ALA A 304 16.04 4.14 6.89
CA ALA A 304 17.34 3.52 6.65
C ALA A 304 17.13 2.11 6.10
N GLY A 305 17.39 1.90 4.81
CA GLY A 305 17.34 0.59 4.16
C GLY A 305 17.00 0.62 2.67
N ASP A 306 16.49 1.73 2.17
CA ASP A 306 16.35 2.05 0.75
C ASP A 306 17.14 3.31 0.44
N ALA A 307 17.86 3.31 -0.68
CA ALA A 307 18.62 4.50 -1.10
C ALA A 307 17.70 5.67 -1.52
N SER A 308 16.37 5.43 -1.57
CA SER A 308 15.34 6.38 -2.00
C SER A 308 14.70 7.23 -0.90
N VAL A 309 15.01 7.02 0.39
CA VAL A 309 14.44 7.81 1.49
C VAL A 309 15.55 8.15 2.50
N VAL A 310 16.15 9.31 2.29
CA VAL A 310 17.07 9.93 3.26
C VAL A 310 16.37 11.14 3.87
N ASP A 311 16.54 11.31 5.18
CA ASP A 311 16.14 12.51 5.91
C ASP A 311 16.97 13.71 5.43
N LEU A 312 16.44 14.46 4.45
CA LEU A 312 17.13 15.61 3.86
C LEU A 312 17.01 16.89 4.68
N ARG A 313 16.04 16.98 5.60
CA ARG A 313 15.74 18.24 6.30
C ARG A 313 16.41 18.34 7.67
N SER A 314 16.64 17.23 8.37
CA SER A 314 17.14 17.33 9.74
C SER A 314 18.62 17.67 9.83
N GLY A 315 19.43 17.29 8.82
CA GLY A 315 20.89 17.32 8.92
C GLY A 315 21.43 16.47 10.10
N LEU A 316 20.57 15.66 10.71
CA LEU A 316 20.91 14.83 11.86
C LEU A 316 21.49 13.50 11.36
N PRO A 317 22.49 12.96 12.07
CA PRO A 317 23.11 11.68 11.70
C PRO A 317 22.16 10.48 11.85
N GLU A 318 21.05 10.62 12.59
CA GLU A 318 20.08 9.55 12.81
C GLU A 318 18.64 10.01 12.54
N PRO A 319 17.83 9.19 11.86
CA PRO A 319 16.45 9.54 11.54
C PRO A 319 15.57 9.52 12.78
N THR A 320 14.72 10.54 12.93
CA THR A 320 13.79 10.65 14.08
C THR A 320 12.48 9.90 13.87
N VAL A 321 12.09 9.66 12.61
CA VAL A 321 11.02 8.74 12.19
C VAL A 321 11.71 7.56 11.51
N LEU A 322 11.52 6.34 12.00
CA LEU A 322 12.11 5.12 11.43
C LEU A 322 11.32 4.58 10.26
N ALA A 323 9.99 4.70 10.31
CA ALA A 323 9.09 4.26 9.26
C ALA A 323 7.79 5.05 9.29
N ALA A 324 7.17 5.21 8.13
CA ALA A 324 5.83 5.75 7.98
C ALA A 324 5.03 4.85 7.05
N THR A 325 3.86 4.40 7.51
CA THR A 325 2.88 3.69 6.68
C THR A 325 1.66 4.58 6.48
N VAL A 326 1.32 4.86 5.23
CA VAL A 326 0.15 5.67 4.85
C VAL A 326 -0.83 4.81 4.07
N VAL A 327 -2.10 4.84 4.46
CA VAL A 327 -3.24 4.30 3.73
C VAL A 327 -4.05 5.46 3.17
N GLY A 328 -4.35 5.42 1.88
CA GLY A 328 -5.11 6.45 1.18
C GLY A 328 -5.75 5.95 -0.12
N PRO A 329 -6.48 6.79 -0.85
CA PRO A 329 -7.17 6.39 -2.08
C PRO A 329 -6.24 6.11 -3.27
N SER A 330 -5.03 6.67 -3.25
CA SER A 330 -3.99 6.48 -4.28
C SER A 330 -2.74 5.89 -3.63
N LEU A 331 -2.21 4.83 -4.21
CA LEU A 331 -0.93 4.25 -3.80
C LEU A 331 0.21 5.23 -4.01
N VAL A 332 0.23 5.92 -5.15
CA VAL A 332 1.23 6.94 -5.48
C VAL A 332 1.27 8.04 -4.42
N TRP A 333 0.12 8.62 -4.08
CA TRP A 333 0.11 9.70 -3.08
C TRP A 333 0.35 9.19 -1.67
N SER A 334 -0.09 7.96 -1.33
CA SER A 334 0.26 7.34 -0.05
C SER A 334 1.77 7.19 0.10
N ASP A 335 2.45 6.77 -0.97
CA ASP A 335 3.90 6.62 -1.02
C ASP A 335 4.63 7.97 -0.91
N VAL A 336 4.18 8.99 -1.65
CA VAL A 336 4.66 10.38 -1.50
C VAL A 336 4.53 10.86 -0.06
N TRP A 337 3.38 10.65 0.59
CA TRP A 337 3.17 11.07 1.98
C TRP A 337 3.99 10.28 2.99
N ALA A 338 4.21 8.99 2.75
CA ALA A 338 5.06 8.17 3.60
C ALA A 338 6.52 8.66 3.56
N ARG A 339 7.07 8.90 2.36
CA ARG A 339 8.41 9.46 2.21
C ARG A 339 8.52 10.85 2.82
N ALA A 340 7.54 11.72 2.59
CA ALA A 340 7.50 13.04 3.19
C ALA A 340 7.45 12.98 4.73
N ALA A 341 6.67 12.07 5.31
CA ALA A 341 6.63 11.90 6.77
C ALA A 341 7.99 11.50 7.33
N VAL A 342 8.69 10.57 6.67
CA VAL A 342 10.06 10.19 7.08
C VAL A 342 11.02 11.38 6.96
N ALA A 343 11.02 12.08 5.83
CA ALA A 343 11.89 13.23 5.58
C ALA A 343 11.60 14.46 6.48
N ARG A 344 10.39 14.56 7.04
CA ARG A 344 9.99 15.63 7.96
C ARG A 344 10.38 15.36 9.42
N GLY A 345 10.79 14.14 9.74
CA GLY A 345 11.14 13.75 11.11
C GLY A 345 9.98 13.95 12.09
N THR A 346 10.28 14.33 13.34
CA THR A 346 9.28 14.51 14.41
C THR A 346 8.13 15.47 14.05
N SER A 347 8.37 16.47 13.18
CA SER A 347 7.33 17.38 12.70
C SER A 347 6.22 16.69 11.90
N ALA A 348 6.45 15.43 11.47
CA ALA A 348 5.44 14.61 10.82
C ALA A 348 4.24 14.31 11.73
N VAL A 349 4.43 14.23 13.05
CA VAL A 349 3.37 13.87 14.02
C VAL A 349 2.17 14.81 13.93
N GLU A 350 2.40 16.11 13.84
CA GLU A 350 1.32 17.09 13.68
C GLU A 350 0.88 17.20 12.22
N TRP A 351 1.82 17.10 11.28
CA TRP A 351 1.56 17.25 9.86
C TRP A 351 0.62 16.19 9.28
N VAL A 352 0.74 14.92 9.68
CA VAL A 352 -0.10 13.83 9.13
C VAL A 352 -1.58 14.02 9.41
N ALA A 353 -1.95 14.74 10.49
CA ALA A 353 -3.33 15.08 10.79
C ALA A 353 -3.96 16.07 9.77
N THR A 354 -3.14 16.72 8.93
CA THR A 354 -3.59 17.62 7.87
C THR A 354 -3.90 16.91 6.55
N LEU A 355 -3.42 15.67 6.38
CA LEU A 355 -3.56 14.89 5.15
C LEU A 355 -4.97 14.31 5.03
N ARG A 356 -5.92 15.01 4.41
CA ARG A 356 -7.32 14.55 4.24
C ARG A 356 -7.45 13.19 3.56
N GLY A 357 -8.41 12.39 3.98
CA GLY A 357 -8.69 11.07 3.41
C GLY A 357 -7.58 10.05 3.60
N THR A 358 -6.75 10.20 4.63
CA THR A 358 -5.66 9.27 4.93
C THR A 358 -5.78 8.69 6.34
N ARG A 359 -5.10 7.57 6.56
CA ARG A 359 -4.85 7.02 7.89
C ARG A 359 -3.54 6.28 7.87
N GLY A 360 -2.93 6.07 9.01
CA GLY A 360 -1.65 5.38 9.02
C GLY A 360 -0.97 5.41 10.37
N LEU A 361 0.30 5.04 10.35
CA LEU A 361 1.14 5.11 11.53
C LEU A 361 2.57 5.58 11.21
N LEU A 362 3.19 6.22 12.19
CA LEU A 362 4.60 6.57 12.24
C LEU A 362 5.26 5.72 13.33
N VAL A 363 6.44 5.20 13.06
CA VAL A 363 7.31 4.57 14.05
C VAL A 363 8.46 5.53 14.33
N LEU A 364 8.49 6.12 15.52
CA LEU A 364 9.51 7.07 15.93
C LEU A 364 10.75 6.34 16.47
N ALA A 365 11.90 7.03 16.45
CA ALA A 365 13.18 6.47 16.87
C ALA A 365 13.24 6.09 18.36
N ASP A 366 12.42 6.75 19.19
CA ASP A 366 12.23 6.49 20.62
C ASP A 366 11.34 5.26 20.90
N GLY A 367 10.84 4.60 19.86
CA GLY A 367 9.93 3.45 19.96
C GLY A 367 8.44 3.82 20.03
N THR A 368 8.11 5.11 20.05
CA THR A 368 6.72 5.58 20.04
C THR A 368 6.07 5.27 18.69
N VAL A 369 4.83 4.77 18.71
CA VAL A 369 4.02 4.57 17.51
C VAL A 369 2.88 5.58 17.51
N HIS A 370 2.96 6.57 16.62
CA HIS A 370 1.90 7.55 16.41
C HIS A 370 0.94 7.03 15.34
N ARG A 371 -0.37 7.06 15.59
CA ARG A 371 -1.41 6.65 14.64
C ARG A 371 -2.31 7.84 14.33
N TRP A 372 -2.75 7.95 13.09
CA TRP A 372 -3.72 8.97 12.70
C TRP A 372 -4.81 8.40 11.79
N HIS A 373 -5.93 9.12 11.75
CA HIS A 373 -6.99 8.96 10.77
C HIS A 373 -7.62 10.32 10.51
N THR A 374 -7.71 10.70 9.25
CA THR A 374 -8.39 11.91 8.79
C THR A 374 -9.56 11.53 7.90
N PRO A 375 -10.75 12.10 8.13
CA PRO A 375 -11.89 11.93 7.24
C PRO A 375 -11.55 12.42 5.81
N GLY A 376 -12.16 11.76 4.84
CA GLY A 376 -12.09 12.09 3.40
C GLY A 376 -13.02 13.23 3.02
#